data_AF-A0A645HRJ3-F1
#
_entry.id   AF-A0A645HRJ3-F1
#
_cell.length_a   1.000
_cell.length_b   1.000
_cell.length_c   1.000
_cell.angle_alpha   90.00
_cell.angle_beta   90.00
_cell.angle_gamma   90.00
#
_symmetry.space_group_name_H-M   'P 1'
#
loop_
_entity.id
_entity.type
_entity.pdbx_description
1 polymer ?
#
loop_
_entity_poly.entity_id
_entity_poly.type
_entity_poly.pdbx_seq_one_letter_code
_entity_poly.pdbx_strand_id
1 'polypeptide(L)'
;MEITPKVIVCVNLIDEARKKNISVDINALEQELGVPVVATAARDGEGLNTLIDTLYQVANGSRITSPRKVLYSDEVEEAIQQLLPDVVQLFGSVINPRWIALRLLDGDNNFIKCITHYLSVNNHQRLEAVVI
;
A
#
# COMPACT_ATOMS: atom_id res chain seq x y z
N MET A 1 -1.96 2.97 0.85
CA MET A 1 -2.61 1.64 0.72
C MET A 1 -2.87 1.30 -0.76
N GLU A 2 -2.04 1.84 -1.66
CA GLU A 2 -2.20 1.70 -3.11
C GLU A 2 -1.77 0.32 -3.64
N ILE A 3 -0.93 -0.42 -2.90
CA ILE A 3 -0.39 -1.71 -3.35
C ILE A 3 -1.44 -2.82 -3.25
N THR A 4 -2.12 -2.93 -2.11
CA THR A 4 -3.05 -4.02 -1.80
C THR A 4 -4.23 -3.51 -0.99
N PRO A 5 -5.44 -4.06 -1.21
CA PRO A 5 -6.58 -3.75 -0.36
C PRO A 5 -6.43 -4.35 1.04
N LYS A 6 -5.72 -5.48 1.19
CA LYS A 6 -5.60 -6.21 2.47
C LYS A 6 -4.58 -5.54 3.40
N VAL A 7 -5.02 -4.54 4.15
CA VAL A 7 -4.17 -3.73 5.04
C VAL A 7 -4.72 -3.74 6.46
N ILE A 8 -3.81 -3.76 7.45
CA ILE A 8 -4.09 -3.51 8.86
C ILE A 8 -3.07 -2.49 9.34
N VAL A 9 -3.51 -1.51 10.12
CA VAL A 9 -2.65 -0.51 10.71
C VAL A 9 -2.35 -0.88 12.15
N CYS A 10 -1.07 -1.07 12.45
CA CYS A 10 -0.58 -1.28 13.80
C CYS A 10 -0.07 0.05 14.36
N VAL A 11 -0.81 0.65 15.29
CA VAL A 11 -0.37 1.85 16.02
C VAL A 11 0.50 1.39 17.19
N ASN A 12 1.79 1.26 16.95
CA ASN A 12 2.74 0.80 17.95
C ASN A 12 3.16 1.91 18.92
N LEU A 13 3.76 1.53 20.06
CA LEU A 13 4.26 2.41 21.12
C LEU A 13 3.16 3.18 21.86
N ILE A 14 1.99 2.56 22.06
CA ILE A 14 0.86 3.20 22.76
C ILE A 14 1.15 3.44 24.26
N ASP A 15 2.06 2.68 24.85
CA ASP A 15 2.61 2.91 26.19
C ASP A 15 3.42 4.21 26.26
N GLU A 16 4.32 4.47 25.30
CA GLU A 16 5.09 5.72 25.22
C GLU A 16 4.21 6.92 24.87
N ALA A 17 3.20 6.74 24.02
CA ALA A 17 2.21 7.78 23.73
C ALA A 17 1.49 8.23 25.01
N ARG A 18 1.01 7.27 25.83
CA ARG A 18 0.39 7.55 27.14
C ARG A 18 1.34 8.29 28.08
N LYS A 19 2.61 7.87 28.17
CA LYS A 19 3.63 8.56 29.01
C LYS A 19 3.86 10.02 28.60
N LYS A 20 3.68 10.33 27.31
CA LYS A 20 3.81 11.68 26.75
C LYS A 20 2.50 12.46 26.72
N ASN A 21 1.42 11.96 27.34
CA ASN A 21 0.09 12.54 27.30
C ASN A 21 -0.47 12.71 25.87
N ILE A 22 -0.07 11.81 24.97
CA ILE A 22 -0.62 11.72 23.61
C ILE A 22 -1.71 10.66 23.62
N SER A 23 -2.92 11.05 23.23
CA SER A 23 -4.05 10.15 23.07
C SER A 23 -4.32 9.95 21.58
N VAL A 24 -4.51 8.70 21.15
CA VAL A 24 -4.82 8.34 19.77
C VAL A 24 -6.23 7.74 19.73
N ASP A 25 -7.11 8.36 18.96
CA ASP A 25 -8.45 7.81 18.72
C ASP A 25 -8.37 6.73 17.63
N ILE A 26 -8.31 5.47 18.08
CA ILE A 26 -8.20 4.30 17.22
C ILE A 26 -9.45 4.12 16.35
N ASN A 27 -10.64 4.45 16.87
CA ASN A 27 -11.88 4.31 16.14
C ASN A 27 -11.97 5.35 15.03
N ALA A 28 -11.66 6.62 15.34
CA ALA A 28 -11.62 7.67 14.33
C ALA A 28 -10.59 7.36 13.24
N LEU A 29 -9.41 6.84 13.62
CA LEU A 29 -8.38 6.46 12.65
C LEU A 29 -8.82 5.29 11.76
N GLU A 30 -9.51 4.29 12.32
CA GLU A 30 -10.07 3.18 11.55
C GLU A 30 -11.11 3.67 10.53
N GLN A 31 -12.01 4.57 10.94
CA GLN A 31 -12.99 5.16 10.02
C GLN A 31 -12.33 6.00 8.92
N GLU A 32 -11.33 6.81 9.26
CA GLU A 32 -10.66 7.71 8.32
C GLU A 32 -9.84 6.94 7.27
N LEU A 33 -9.21 5.85 7.68
CA LEU A 33 -8.37 5.02 6.80
C LEU A 33 -9.16 3.91 6.09
N GLY A 34 -10.33 3.52 6.60
CA GLY A 34 -11.14 2.44 6.03
C GLY A 34 -10.52 1.04 6.19
N VAL A 35 -9.59 0.90 7.14
CA VAL A 35 -8.87 -0.35 7.43
C VAL A 35 -8.77 -0.58 8.93
N PRO A 36 -8.71 -1.83 9.39
CA PRO A 36 -8.56 -2.16 10.79
C PRO A 36 -7.35 -1.46 11.43
N VAL A 37 -7.57 -0.88 12.60
CA VAL A 37 -6.49 -0.25 13.38
C VAL A 37 -6.36 -0.96 14.72
N VAL A 38 -5.14 -1.39 15.06
CA VAL A 38 -4.84 -2.05 16.34
C VAL A 38 -3.75 -1.27 17.05
N ALA A 39 -4.06 -0.77 18.25
CA ALA A 39 -3.07 -0.19 19.14
C ALA A 39 -2.22 -1.28 19.79
N THR A 40 -0.90 -1.09 19.83
CA THR A 40 0.02 -2.07 20.41
C THR A 40 1.10 -1.39 21.25
N ALA A 41 1.55 -2.11 22.28
CA ALA A 41 2.85 -1.90 22.91
C ALA A 41 3.61 -3.21 22.76
N ALA A 42 4.26 -3.39 21.61
CA ALA A 42 4.83 -4.68 21.21
C ALA A 42 5.84 -5.25 22.23
N ARG A 43 6.57 -4.36 22.94
CA ARG A 43 7.50 -4.74 24.00
C ARG A 43 6.81 -5.42 25.18
N ASP A 44 5.60 -4.99 25.52
CA ASP A 44 4.82 -5.48 26.66
C ASP A 44 3.77 -6.52 26.24
N GLY A 45 3.71 -6.86 24.94
CA GLY A 45 2.75 -7.79 24.36
C GLY A 45 1.33 -7.25 24.21
N GLU A 46 1.09 -5.98 24.56
CA GLU A 46 -0.24 -5.34 24.46
C GLU A 46 -0.69 -5.27 22.99
N GLY A 47 -1.92 -5.72 22.73
CA GLY A 47 -2.56 -5.65 21.41
C GLY A 47 -2.08 -6.68 20.38
N LEU A 48 -1.05 -7.49 20.67
CA LEU A 48 -0.52 -8.45 19.70
C LEU A 48 -1.50 -9.59 19.36
N ASN A 49 -2.22 -10.13 20.34
CA ASN A 49 -3.24 -11.15 20.08
C ASN A 49 -4.35 -10.59 19.17
N THR A 50 -4.84 -9.39 19.46
CA THR A 50 -5.84 -8.70 18.63
C THR A 50 -5.32 -8.42 17.22
N LEU A 51 -4.04 -8.07 17.07
CA LEU A 51 -3.41 -7.87 15.77
C LEU A 51 -3.37 -9.17 14.96
N ILE A 52 -3.00 -10.28 15.60
CA ILE A 52 -2.97 -11.61 14.97
C ILE A 52 -4.37 -12.06 14.56
N ASP A 53 -5.36 -11.92 15.44
CA ASP A 53 -6.75 -12.27 15.13
C ASP A 53 -7.29 -11.44 13.95
N THR A 54 -7.01 -10.14 13.95
CA THR A 54 -7.38 -9.24 12.86
C THR A 54 -6.67 -9.62 11.56
N LEU A 55 -5.39 -10.02 11.62
CA LEU A 55 -4.64 -10.52 10.48
C LEU A 55 -5.29 -11.76 9.88
N TYR A 56 -5.68 -12.73 10.70
CA TYR A 56 -6.40 -13.90 10.21
C TYR A 56 -7.69 -13.51 9.50
N GLN A 57 -8.46 -12.58 10.08
CA GLN A 57 -9.73 -12.14 9.51
C GLN A 57 -9.58 -11.42 8.16
N VAL A 58 -8.56 -10.56 8.02
CA VAL A 58 -8.30 -9.86 6.75
C VAL A 58 -7.71 -10.80 5.72
N ALA A 59 -6.80 -11.70 6.13
CA ALA A 59 -6.16 -12.65 5.23
C ALA A 59 -7.18 -13.62 4.61
N ASN A 60 -8.07 -14.18 5.44
CA ASN A 60 -9.11 -15.13 5.02
C ASN A 60 -10.36 -14.47 4.42
N GLY A 61 -10.46 -13.13 4.46
CA GLY A 61 -11.55 -12.38 3.86
C GLY A 61 -12.82 -12.28 4.71
N SER A 62 -12.82 -12.76 5.95
CA SER A 62 -13.95 -12.56 6.89
C SER A 62 -14.09 -11.10 7.36
N ARG A 63 -13.01 -10.31 7.28
CA ARG A 63 -13.04 -8.85 7.43
C ARG A 63 -12.62 -8.18 6.13
N ILE A 64 -13.61 -7.62 5.42
CA ILE A 64 -13.38 -6.85 4.20
C ILE A 64 -12.82 -5.47 4.58
N THR A 65 -11.84 -5.02 3.82
CA THR A 65 -11.16 -3.73 4.02
C THR A 65 -11.45 -2.84 2.81
N SER A 66 -11.60 -1.54 3.05
CA SER A 66 -11.83 -0.56 1.99
C SER A 66 -10.86 0.60 2.19
N PRO A 67 -9.56 0.38 1.90
CA PRO A 67 -8.56 1.38 2.16
C PRO A 67 -8.85 2.68 1.42
N ARG A 68 -8.84 3.80 2.15
CA ARG A 68 -8.93 5.13 1.55
C ARG A 68 -7.82 5.33 0.50
N LYS A 69 -8.24 5.63 -0.72
CA LYS A 69 -7.33 5.97 -1.81
C LYS A 69 -6.90 7.42 -1.68
N VAL A 70 -5.63 7.67 -1.94
CA VAL A 70 -5.14 9.05 -2.02
C VAL A 70 -5.52 9.59 -3.40
N LEU A 71 -6.20 10.74 -3.39
CA LEU A 71 -6.44 11.52 -4.60
C LEU A 71 -5.29 12.51 -4.74
N TYR A 72 -4.54 12.41 -5.83
CA TYR A 72 -3.46 13.33 -6.15
C TYR A 72 -3.99 14.55 -6.90
N SER A 73 -3.12 15.50 -7.27
CA SER A 73 -3.52 16.61 -8.13
C SER A 73 -4.02 16.10 -9.49
N ASP A 74 -4.89 16.88 -10.13
CA ASP A 74 -5.47 16.52 -11.44
C ASP A 74 -4.38 16.16 -12.46
N GLU A 75 -3.28 16.92 -12.48
CA GLU A 75 -2.10 16.68 -13.31
C GLU A 75 -1.50 15.27 -13.11
N VAL A 76 -1.40 14.82 -11.87
CA VAL A 76 -0.86 13.49 -11.53
C VAL A 76 -1.88 12.41 -11.87
N GLU A 77 -3.16 12.62 -11.60
CA GLU A 77 -4.22 11.67 -11.94
C GLU A 77 -4.35 11.47 -13.47
N GLU A 78 -4.24 12.55 -14.24
CA GLU A 78 -4.17 12.48 -15.71
C GLU A 78 -2.95 11.70 -16.19
N ALA A 79 -1.77 11.96 -15.62
CA ALA A 79 -0.55 11.23 -15.96
C ALA A 79 -0.66 9.73 -15.62
N ILE A 80 -1.27 9.38 -14.47
CA ILE A 80 -1.57 7.99 -14.12
C ILE A 80 -2.50 7.37 -15.17
N GLN A 81 -3.56 8.08 -15.57
CA GLN A 81 -4.52 7.57 -16.55
C GLN A 81 -3.88 7.34 -17.93
N GLN A 82 -2.92 8.17 -18.32
CA GLN A 82 -2.15 8.00 -19.55
C GLN A 82 -1.23 6.76 -19.49
N LEU A 83 -0.61 6.49 -18.34
CA LEU A 83 0.31 5.34 -18.16
C LEU A 83 -0.40 4.00 -17.94
N LEU A 84 -1.61 4.01 -17.38
CA LEU A 84 -2.33 2.80 -16.98
C LEU A 84 -2.45 1.73 -18.09
N PRO A 85 -2.80 2.07 -19.36
CA PRO A 85 -2.89 1.09 -20.44
C PRO A 85 -1.58 0.34 -20.67
N ASP A 86 -0.46 1.07 -20.76
CA ASP A 86 0.87 0.49 -20.99
C ASP A 86 1.31 -0.37 -19.81
N VAL A 87 1.05 0.09 -18.59
CA VAL A 87 1.35 -0.67 -17.37
C VAL A 87 0.54 -1.96 -17.33
N VAL A 88 -0.76 -1.93 -17.62
CA VAL A 88 -1.59 -3.15 -17.66
C VAL A 88 -1.11 -4.11 -18.74
N GLN A 89 -0.71 -3.59 -19.91
CA GLN A 89 -0.19 -4.42 -20.99
C GLN A 89 1.14 -5.11 -20.63
N LEU A 90 2.05 -4.40 -19.96
CA LEU A 90 3.39 -4.91 -19.65
C LEU A 90 3.43 -5.81 -18.41
N PHE A 91 2.63 -5.49 -17.38
CA PHE A 91 2.70 -6.13 -16.06
C PHE A 91 1.47 -6.99 -15.73
N GLY A 92 0.42 -6.94 -16.57
CA GLY A 92 -0.85 -7.60 -16.30
C GLY A 92 -1.48 -7.09 -15.00
N SER A 93 -2.06 -8.01 -14.23
CA SER A 93 -2.75 -7.71 -12.96
C SER A 93 -2.07 -8.32 -11.73
N VAL A 94 -0.81 -8.76 -11.85
CA VAL A 94 -0.07 -9.39 -10.74
C VAL A 94 0.21 -8.37 -9.63
N ILE A 95 0.54 -7.15 -10.02
CA ILE A 95 0.76 -6.00 -9.14
C ILE A 95 -0.28 -4.93 -9.51
N ASN A 96 -0.73 -4.14 -8.54
CA ASN A 96 -1.67 -3.06 -8.79
C ASN A 96 -1.12 -2.09 -9.87
N PRO A 97 -1.76 -1.97 -11.05
CA PRO A 97 -1.27 -1.13 -12.15
C PRO A 97 -1.18 0.35 -11.78
N ARG A 98 -2.14 0.86 -10.98
CA ARG A 98 -2.12 2.25 -10.52
C ARG A 98 -0.89 2.52 -9.65
N TRP A 99 -0.52 1.58 -8.79
CA TRP A 99 0.67 1.73 -7.94
C TRP A 99 1.96 1.73 -8.79
N ILE A 100 2.06 0.89 -9.82
CA ILE A 100 3.21 0.92 -10.73
C ILE A 100 3.27 2.26 -11.47
N ALA A 101 2.15 2.76 -12.02
CA ALA A 101 2.10 4.05 -12.69
C ALA A 101 2.59 5.18 -11.77
N LEU A 102 2.12 5.21 -10.51
CA LEU A 102 2.60 6.15 -9.49
C LEU A 102 4.12 6.03 -9.24
N ARG A 103 4.65 4.81 -9.11
CA ARG A 103 6.09 4.60 -8.89
C ARG A 103 6.94 5.01 -10.09
N LEU A 104 6.42 4.89 -11.32
CA LEU A 104 7.09 5.38 -12.52
C LEU A 104 7.12 6.90 -12.56
N LEU A 105 6.01 7.56 -12.20
CA LEU A 105 5.94 9.03 -12.12
C LEU A 105 6.86 9.62 -11.04
N ASP A 106 7.10 8.90 -9.95
CA ASP A 106 8.06 9.29 -8.91
C ASP A 106 9.52 9.35 -9.42
N GLY A 107 9.84 8.78 -10.59
CA GLY A 107 11.16 8.86 -11.22
C GLY A 107 12.27 8.09 -10.48
N ASP A 108 11.91 7.11 -9.65
CA ASP A 108 12.88 6.32 -8.90
C ASP A 108 13.67 5.38 -9.84
N ASN A 109 14.89 5.79 -10.16
CA ASN A 109 15.81 5.04 -11.02
C ASN A 109 16.09 3.60 -10.53
N ASN A 110 16.06 3.34 -9.21
CA ASN A 110 16.24 1.99 -8.69
C ASN A 110 14.99 1.15 -8.96
N PHE A 111 13.81 1.72 -8.76
CA PHE A 111 12.56 1.06 -9.11
C PHE A 111 12.50 0.75 -10.61
N ILE A 112 12.83 1.72 -11.47
CA ILE A 112 12.88 1.55 -12.93
C ILE A 112 13.84 0.40 -13.30
N LYS A 113 15.07 0.40 -12.77
CA LYS A 113 16.02 -0.71 -13.01
C LYS A 113 15.47 -2.07 -12.59
N CYS A 114 14.91 -2.16 -11.39
CA CYS A 114 14.34 -3.40 -10.86
C CYS A 114 13.17 -3.89 -11.71
N ILE A 115 12.29 -3.00 -12.12
CA ILE A 115 11.08 -3.36 -12.87
C ILE A 115 11.39 -3.69 -14.33
N THR A 116 12.36 -3.00 -14.94
CA THR A 116 12.93 -3.37 -16.26
C THR A 116 13.58 -4.74 -16.20
N HIS A 117 14.34 -5.05 -15.14
CA HIS A 117 14.92 -6.38 -14.96
C HIS A 117 13.84 -7.45 -14.83
N TYR A 118 12.81 -7.22 -14.02
CA TYR A 118 11.65 -8.11 -13.89
C TYR A 118 11.00 -8.40 -15.25
N LEU A 119 10.82 -7.37 -16.09
CA LEU A 119 10.30 -7.54 -17.46
C LEU A 119 11.28 -8.34 -18.34
N SER A 120 12.58 -8.09 -18.26
CA SER A 120 13.58 -8.82 -19.08
C SER A 120 13.61 -10.33 -18.83
N VAL A 121 13.40 -10.73 -17.58
CA VAL A 121 13.42 -12.13 -17.16
C VAL A 121 12.10 -12.82 -17.52
N ASN A 122 10.98 -12.11 -17.47
CA ASN A 122 9.65 -12.68 -17.69
C ASN A 122 9.10 -12.52 -19.11
N ASN A 123 9.59 -11.54 -19.87
CA ASN A 123 9.19 -11.26 -21.26
C ASN A 123 10.43 -11.31 -22.17
N HIS A 124 10.57 -12.37 -22.96
CA HIS A 124 11.65 -12.49 -23.96
C HIS A 124 11.56 -11.48 -25.13
N GLN A 125 10.62 -10.54 -25.15
CA GLN A 125 10.52 -9.54 -26.23
C GLN A 125 9.99 -8.18 -25.74
N ARG A 126 10.71 -7.11 -26.15
CA ARG A 126 10.40 -5.66 -26.12
C ARG A 126 10.70 -4.89 -24.81
N LEU A 127 11.87 -4.27 -24.77
CA LEU A 127 12.33 -3.40 -23.68
C LEU A 127 12.76 -1.98 -24.10
N GLU A 128 12.35 -1.48 -25.27
CA GLU A 128 12.87 -0.18 -25.76
C GLU A 128 11.98 1.05 -25.50
N ALA A 129 10.84 0.94 -24.81
CA ALA A 129 9.84 2.03 -24.84
C ALA A 129 9.49 2.71 -23.50
N VAL A 130 10.09 2.36 -22.36
CA VAL A 130 9.63 2.90 -21.06
C VAL A 130 10.77 3.49 -20.26
N VAL A 131 11.33 4.60 -20.76
CA VAL A 131 11.97 5.64 -19.94
C VAL A 131 11.68 6.96 -20.65
N ILE A 132 10.85 7.81 -20.05
CA ILE A 132 10.80 9.25 -20.37
C ILE A 132 11.89 9.91 -19.54
#